data_AF-A0A150IT49-F1
#
_entry.id   AF-A0A150IT49-F1
#
_cell.length_a   1.000
_cell.length_b   1.000
_cell.length_c   1.000
_cell.angle_alpha   90.00
_cell.angle_beta   90.00
_cell.angle_gamma   90.00
#
_symmetry.space_group_name_H-M   'P 1'
#
loop_
_entity.id
_entity.type
_entity.pdbx_description
1 polymer ?
#
loop_
_entity_poly.entity_id
_entity_poly.type
_entity_poly.pdbx_seq_one_letter_code
_entity_poly.pdbx_strand_id
1 'polypeptide(L)'
;MLKEGGKLYLHDVVFSFDIHNFQEAVEKSILTANDPKMKQSMLNYISEEFSTMDWAMEKIIQQAGFDISCKEYKSDFFATYLCSKK
;
A
#
# COMPACT_ATOMS: atom_id res chain seq x y z
N MET A 1 12.70 9.13 -17.52
CA MET A 1 11.25 9.10 -17.79
C MET A 1 10.95 7.86 -18.62
N LEU A 2 9.89 7.11 -18.29
CA LEU A 2 9.44 5.98 -19.10
C LEU A 2 8.85 6.47 -20.43
N LYS A 3 9.04 5.70 -21.51
CA LYS A 3 8.40 5.96 -22.81
C LYS A 3 6.92 5.54 -22.76
N GLU A 4 6.15 6.00 -23.73
CA GLU A 4 4.79 5.52 -24.00
C GLU A 4 4.69 4.00 -23.93
N GLY A 5 3.70 3.48 -23.21
CA GLY A 5 3.52 2.04 -23.00
C GLY A 5 4.54 1.36 -22.06
N GLY A 6 5.54 2.11 -21.57
CA GLY A 6 6.52 1.62 -20.60
C GLY A 6 5.85 1.17 -19.30
N LYS A 7 6.36 0.10 -18.69
CA LYS A 7 5.75 -0.50 -17.50
C LYS A 7 6.41 -0.02 -16.22
N LEU A 8 5.59 0.27 -15.22
CA LEU A 8 5.99 0.52 -13.85
C LEU A 8 5.38 -0.58 -12.98
N TYR A 9 6.22 -1.31 -12.26
CA TYR A 9 5.79 -2.23 -11.21
C TYR A 9 6.10 -1.59 -9.87
N LEU A 10 5.07 -1.33 -9.06
CA LEU A 10 5.18 -0.73 -7.74
C LEU A 10 4.66 -1.73 -6.70
N HIS A 11 5.47 -2.06 -5.72
CA HIS A 11 5.06 -2.84 -4.55
C HIS A 11 5.45 -2.06 -3.31
N ASP A 12 4.47 -1.65 -2.51
CA ASP A 12 4.69 -0.72 -1.40
C ASP A 12 3.68 -0.94 -0.25
N VAL A 13 3.96 -0.34 0.90
CA VAL A 13 3.03 -0.27 2.03
C VAL A 13 1.94 0.73 1.68
N VAL A 14 0.72 0.21 1.53
CA VAL A 14 -0.47 0.99 1.19
C VAL A 14 -1.64 0.42 1.96
N PHE A 15 -2.31 1.29 2.70
CA PHE A 15 -3.49 0.91 3.47
C PHE A 15 -4.69 0.81 2.54
N SER A 16 -5.25 -0.40 2.45
CA SER A 16 -6.37 -0.75 1.56
C SER A 16 -7.62 -1.18 2.32
N PHE A 17 -7.61 -1.05 3.65
CA PHE A 17 -8.78 -1.18 4.50
C PHE A 17 -9.60 0.12 4.52
N ASP A 18 -10.87 0.02 4.90
CA ASP A 18 -11.69 1.20 5.17
C ASP A 18 -11.11 1.99 6.35
N ILE A 19 -10.92 3.30 6.18
CA ILE A 19 -10.36 4.18 7.21
C ILE A 19 -11.15 4.15 8.53
N HIS A 20 -12.45 3.86 8.47
CA HIS A 20 -13.28 3.70 9.67
C HIS A 20 -12.92 2.45 10.49
N ASN A 21 -12.26 1.47 9.87
CA ASN A 21 -11.80 0.23 10.48
C ASN A 21 -10.30 0.27 10.80
N PHE A 22 -9.66 1.45 10.80
CA PHE A 22 -8.21 1.59 10.97
C PHE A 22 -7.70 0.85 12.22
N GLN A 23 -8.33 1.07 13.37
CA GLN A 23 -7.91 0.45 14.62
C GLN A 23 -7.99 -1.08 14.54
N GLU A 24 -9.10 -1.64 14.06
CA GLU A 24 -9.29 -3.09 13.93
C GLU A 24 -8.27 -3.70 12.97
N ALA A 25 -8.02 -3.05 11.83
CA ALA A 25 -7.05 -3.51 10.84
C ALA A 25 -5.63 -3.57 11.42
N VAL A 26 -5.21 -2.53 12.16
CA VAL A 26 -3.90 -2.47 12.81
C VAL A 26 -3.78 -3.53 13.91
N GLU A 27 -4.77 -3.66 14.78
CA GLU A 27 -4.79 -4.66 15.85
C GLU A 27 -4.69 -6.08 15.29
N LYS A 28 -5.51 -6.40 14.27
CA LYS A 28 -5.48 -7.70 13.59
C LYS A 28 -4.10 -7.96 12.97
N SER A 29 -3.53 -6.98 12.31
CA SER A 29 -2.20 -7.07 11.67
C SER A 29 -1.10 -7.40 12.69
N ILE A 30 -1.09 -6.73 13.84
CA ILE A 30 -0.15 -6.98 14.94
C ILE A 30 -0.36 -8.36 15.57
N LEU A 31 -1.62 -8.78 15.77
CA LEU A 31 -1.94 -10.09 16.35
C LEU A 31 -1.49 -11.25 15.44
N THR A 32 -1.44 -11.04 14.14
CA THR A 32 -1.04 -12.05 13.15
C THR A 32 0.47 -12.28 13.12
N ALA A 33 1.28 -11.33 13.61
CA ALA A 33 2.72 -11.52 13.75
C ALA A 33 3.03 -12.49 14.89
N ASN A 34 3.86 -13.51 14.66
CA ASN A 34 4.22 -14.50 15.68
C ASN A 34 5.45 -14.09 16.51
N ASP A 35 6.30 -13.20 15.99
CA ASP A 35 7.52 -12.74 16.65
C ASP A 35 7.27 -11.41 17.38
N PRO A 36 7.53 -11.33 18.71
CA PRO A 36 7.43 -10.09 19.47
C PRO A 36 8.25 -8.92 18.90
N LYS A 37 9.43 -9.18 18.31
CA LYS A 37 10.23 -8.11 17.69
C LYS A 37 9.53 -7.56 16.45
N MET A 38 8.99 -8.43 15.61
CA MET A 38 8.20 -8.05 14.44
C MET A 38 6.97 -7.22 14.84
N LYS A 39 6.25 -7.60 15.91
CA LYS A 39 5.13 -6.80 16.45
C LYS A 39 5.55 -5.38 16.80
N GLN A 40 6.67 -5.23 17.52
CA GLN A 40 7.15 -3.91 17.92
C GLN A 40 7.58 -3.08 16.70
N SER A 41 8.25 -3.69 15.72
CA SER A 41 8.61 -3.01 14.48
C SER A 41 7.39 -2.54 13.70
N MET A 42 6.34 -3.36 13.60
CA MET A 42 5.09 -2.97 12.93
C MET A 42 4.38 -1.82 13.66
N LEU A 43 4.34 -1.86 15.00
CA LEU A 43 3.80 -0.76 15.81
C LEU A 43 4.53 0.55 15.54
N ASN A 44 5.86 0.55 15.63
CA ASN A 44 6.68 1.74 15.37
C ASN A 44 6.42 2.26 13.95
N TYR A 45 6.49 1.37 12.96
CA TYR A 45 6.28 1.70 11.55
C TYR A 45 4.93 2.39 11.31
N ILE A 46 3.83 1.81 11.80
CA ILE A 46 2.48 2.36 11.64
C ILE A 46 2.35 3.72 12.35
N SER A 47 2.97 3.88 13.51
CA SER A 47 2.90 5.13 14.29
C SER A 47 3.77 6.27 13.75
N GLU A 48 4.83 5.96 13.02
CA GLU A 48 5.84 6.94 12.61
C GLU A 48 5.81 7.25 11.10
N GLU A 49 5.46 6.27 10.25
CA GLU A 49 5.59 6.43 8.78
C GLU A 49 4.31 6.88 8.06
N PHE A 50 3.15 6.92 8.75
CA PHE A 50 1.86 7.42 8.21
C PHE A 50 1.61 7.04 6.74
N SER A 51 1.57 5.74 6.45
CA SER A 51 1.50 5.22 5.08
C SER A 51 0.28 5.71 4.30
N THR A 52 0.40 5.66 2.98
CA THR A 52 -0.61 6.22 2.07
C THR A 52 -1.81 5.27 1.92
N MET A 53 -3.03 5.84 1.87
CA MET A 53 -4.23 5.07 1.53
C MET A 53 -4.27 4.71 0.04
N ASP A 54 -4.87 3.58 -0.29
CA ASP A 54 -5.01 3.07 -1.66
C ASP A 54 -5.59 4.12 -2.64
N TRP A 55 -6.69 4.78 -2.27
CA TRP A 55 -7.33 5.79 -3.09
C TRP A 55 -6.41 6.99 -3.37
N ALA A 56 -5.55 7.35 -2.41
CA ALA A 56 -4.60 8.44 -2.58
C ALA A 56 -3.45 8.01 -3.51
N MET A 57 -2.91 6.81 -3.28
CA MET A 57 -1.84 6.23 -4.10
C MET A 57 -2.28 6.08 -5.56
N GLU A 58 -3.49 5.58 -5.81
CA GLU A 58 -4.03 5.43 -7.16
C GLU A 58 -4.21 6.76 -7.87
N LYS A 59 -4.65 7.80 -7.15
CA LYS A 59 -4.75 9.15 -7.72
C LYS A 59 -3.38 9.70 -8.10
N ILE A 60 -2.37 9.52 -7.27
CA ILE A 60 -0.98 9.94 -7.57
C ILE A 60 -0.49 9.23 -8.84
N ILE A 61 -0.66 7.92 -8.93
CA ILE A 61 -0.24 7.12 -10.10
C ILE A 61 -0.95 7.61 -11.38
N GLN A 62 -2.27 7.80 -11.31
CA GLN A 62 -3.07 8.27 -12.45
C GLN A 62 -2.68 9.68 -12.90
N GLN A 63 -2.45 10.60 -11.95
CA GLN A 63 -2.04 11.97 -12.22
C GLN A 63 -0.62 12.07 -12.77
N ALA A 64 0.27 11.14 -12.41
CA ALA A 64 1.59 10.99 -13.01
C ALA A 64 1.55 10.49 -14.49
N GLY A 65 0.34 10.28 -15.03
CA GLY A 65 0.11 9.89 -16.41
C GLY A 65 0.38 8.41 -16.63
N PHE A 66 -0.02 7.57 -15.69
CA PHE A 66 -0.04 6.12 -15.85
C PHE A 66 -1.48 5.60 -15.83
N ASP A 67 -1.71 4.48 -16.49
CA ASP A 67 -2.88 3.62 -16.29
C ASP A 67 -2.50 2.45 -15.39
N ILE A 68 -3.37 2.13 -14.43
CA ILE A 68 -3.22 0.97 -13.57
C ILE A 68 -3.87 -0.22 -14.28
N SER A 69 -3.05 -1.13 -14.79
CA SER A 69 -3.51 -2.32 -15.51
C SER A 69 -3.85 -3.50 -14.61
N CYS A 70 -3.20 -3.61 -13.46
CA CYS A 70 -3.50 -4.59 -12.42
C CYS A 70 -3.19 -3.98 -11.06
N LYS A 71 -3.99 -4.36 -10.05
CA LYS A 71 -3.73 -4.03 -8.65
C LYS A 71 -4.08 -5.22 -7.76
N GLU A 72 -3.24 -5.48 -6.77
CA GLU A 72 -3.44 -6.52 -5.76
C GLU A 72 -3.19 -5.92 -4.38
N TYR A 73 -4.09 -6.20 -3.44
CA TYR A 73 -3.92 -5.83 -2.03
C TYR A 73 -3.66 -7.09 -1.21
N LYS A 74 -2.64 -7.03 -0.35
CA LYS A 74 -2.24 -8.15 0.50
C LYS A 74 -2.31 -7.73 1.96
N SER A 75 -3.08 -8.51 2.72
CA SER A 75 -3.27 -8.34 4.17
C SER A 75 -3.70 -6.93 4.56
N ASP A 76 -4.34 -6.17 3.66
CA ASP A 76 -4.80 -4.80 3.83
C ASP A 76 -3.70 -3.71 4.01
N PHE A 77 -2.42 -4.10 4.10
CA PHE A 77 -1.28 -3.21 4.37
C PHE A 77 -0.30 -3.08 3.22
N PHE A 78 -0.38 -3.94 2.20
CA PHE A 78 0.50 -3.88 1.03
C PHE A 78 -0.32 -3.81 -0.24
N ALA A 79 0.15 -3.01 -1.19
CA ALA A 79 -0.40 -3.00 -2.53
C ALA A 79 0.69 -3.27 -3.57
N THR A 80 0.31 -4.00 -4.61
CA THR A 80 1.08 -4.17 -5.83
C THR A 80 0.31 -3.54 -6.97
N TYR A 81 0.95 -2.66 -7.74
CA TYR A 81 0.40 -2.04 -8.93
C TYR A 81 1.27 -2.36 -10.14
N LEU A 82 0.65 -2.85 -11.21
CA LEU A 82 1.26 -2.89 -12.53
C LEU A 82 0.66 -1.78 -13.39
N CYS A 83 1.49 -0.82 -13.76
CA CYS A 83 1.08 0.39 -14.45
C CYS A 83 1.72 0.47 -15.84
N SER A 84 1.04 1.18 -16.74
CA SER A 84 1.52 1.50 -18.09
C SER A 84 1.58 3.01 -18.27
N LYS A 85 2.67 3.54 -18.82
CA LYS A 85 2.78 4.96 -19.14
C LYS A 85 1.82 5.29 -20.30
N LYS A 86 1.01 6.33 -20.09
CA LYS A 86 0.19 7.03 -21.11
C LYS A 86 0.99 8.06 -21.88
#